data_AF-A0A2N1MBD2-F1
#
_entry.id   AF-A0A2N1MBD2-F1
#
_cell.length_a   1.000
_cell.length_b   1.000
_cell.length_c   1.000
_cell.angle_alpha   90.00
_cell.angle_beta   90.00
_cell.angle_gamma   90.00
#
_symmetry.space_group_name_H-M   'P 1'
#
loop_
_entity.id
_entity.type
_entity.pdbx_description
1 polymer ?
#
loop_
_entity_poly.entity_id
_entity_poly.type
_entity_poly.pdbx_seq_one_letter_code
_entity_poly.pdbx_strand_id
1 'polypeptide(L)'
;MMSKAGILAVTVGNNVQGHEKLKVRVWDEDKIEKDDLIGEDEIDISEVISKNYIDAWFDLTKDILEFESKGEIHLIIEFIPK
;
A
#
# COMPACT_ATOMS: atom_id res chain seq x y z
N MET A 1 17.43 -18.00 7.26
CA MET A 1 16.59 -17.47 8.34
C MET A 1 15.66 -16.48 7.65
N MET A 2 14.40 -16.85 7.39
CA MET A 2 13.48 -15.99 6.66
C MET A 2 13.02 -14.89 7.63
N SER A 3 13.43 -13.64 7.39
CA SER A 3 12.87 -12.47 8.06
C SER A 3 11.37 -12.43 7.76
N LYS A 4 10.58 -12.22 8.81
CA LYS A 4 9.13 -12.06 8.68
C LYS A 4 8.89 -10.65 8.13
N ALA A 5 8.57 -10.52 6.85
CA ALA A 5 8.07 -9.25 6.33
C ALA A 5 6.70 -8.97 6.96
N GLY A 6 6.61 -7.97 7.82
CA GLY A 6 5.37 -7.46 8.40
C GLY A 6 4.91 -6.22 7.63
N ILE A 7 3.60 -6.10 7.36
CA ILE A 7 3.06 -4.83 6.87
C ILE A 7 2.97 -3.90 8.08
N LEU A 8 3.95 -3.01 8.24
CA LEU A 8 4.08 -2.16 9.43
C LEU A 8 3.06 -1.00 9.47
N ALA A 9 2.57 -0.52 8.31
CA ALA A 9 1.58 0.54 8.29
C ALA A 9 0.80 0.62 6.97
N VAL A 10 -0.52 0.46 7.02
CA VAL A 10 -1.43 0.94 5.96
C VAL A 10 -1.97 2.29 6.41
N THR A 11 -1.45 3.37 5.82
CA THR A 11 -1.93 4.73 6.14
C THR A 11 -2.98 5.15 5.12
N VAL A 12 -4.26 5.08 5.52
CA VAL A 12 -5.36 5.65 4.73
C VAL A 12 -5.43 7.15 5.01
N GLY A 13 -4.88 7.96 4.10
CA GLY A 13 -5.01 9.41 4.16
C GLY A 13 -6.43 9.85 3.79
N ASN A 14 -7.25 10.21 4.79
CA ASN A 14 -8.56 10.82 4.54
C ASN A 14 -8.38 12.28 4.09
N ASN A 15 -8.45 12.52 2.78
CA ASN A 15 -8.86 13.82 2.25
C ASN A 15 -10.16 13.63 1.47
N VAL A 16 -11.29 13.72 2.18
CA VAL A 16 -12.67 13.64 1.63
C VAL A 16 -13.04 14.93 0.87
N GLN A 17 -12.07 15.48 0.13
CA GLN A 17 -12.24 16.60 -0.81
C GLN A 17 -11.36 16.33 -2.04
N GLY A 18 -11.73 15.29 -2.80
CA GLY A 18 -11.24 15.10 -4.18
C GLY A 18 -9.96 14.30 -4.37
N HIS A 19 -9.49 13.55 -3.37
CA HIS A 19 -8.33 12.67 -3.53
C HIS A 19 -8.76 11.20 -3.62
N GLU A 20 -8.64 10.64 -4.83
CA GLU A 20 -9.01 9.27 -5.22
C GLU A 20 -7.85 8.27 -5.02
N LYS A 21 -6.88 8.54 -4.14
CA LYS A 21 -5.69 7.68 -4.02
C LYS A 21 -5.42 7.18 -2.60
N LEU A 22 -5.18 5.88 -2.47
CA LEU A 22 -4.66 5.22 -1.28
C LEU A 22 -3.16 5.00 -1.43
N LYS A 23 -2.36 5.59 -0.54
CA LYS A 23 -0.92 5.37 -0.50
C LYS A 23 -0.58 4.22 0.44
N VAL A 24 0.06 3.18 -0.07
CA VAL A 24 0.49 1.99 0.67
C VAL A 24 2.01 2.02 0.80
N ARG A 25 2.54 1.73 1.99
CA ARG A 25 3.98 1.60 2.23
C ARG A 25 4.27 0.35 3.04
N VAL A 26 5.26 -0.43 2.62
CA VAL A 26 5.71 -1.63 3.31
C VAL A 26 7.11 -1.39 3.84
N TRP A 27 7.29 -1.63 5.14
CA TRP A 27 8.53 -1.42 5.86
C TRP A 27 8.99 -2.75 6.47
N ASP A 28 10.29 -3.01 6.49
CA ASP A 28 10.83 -4.09 7.31
C ASP A 28 10.89 -3.62 8.78
N GLU A 29 10.42 -4.46 9.70
CA GLU A 29 10.40 -4.12 11.12
C GLU A 29 11.72 -4.60 11.75
N ASP A 30 12.65 -3.66 11.94
CA ASP A 30 13.94 -3.95 12.55
C ASP A 30 13.95 -3.53 14.02
N LYS A 31 14.28 -4.49 14.90
CA LYS A 31 14.23 -4.29 16.37
C LYS A 31 15.30 -3.35 16.92
N ILE A 32 16.29 -2.98 16.12
CA ILE A 32 17.52 -2.29 16.56
C ILE A 32 17.84 -1.09 15.67
N GLU A 33 17.59 -1.21 14.37
CA GLU A 33 17.86 -0.16 13.38
C GLU A 33 16.59 0.61 13.02
N LYS A 34 16.73 1.63 12.17
CA LYS A 34 15.58 2.36 11.64
C LYS A 34 14.92 1.49 10.59
N ASP A 35 13.60 1.35 10.64
CA ASP A 35 12.84 0.57 9.65
C ASP A 35 13.18 0.98 8.21
N ASP A 36 13.52 -0.03 7.39
CA ASP A 36 13.84 0.15 5.98
C ASP A 36 12.57 0.06 5.13
N LEU A 37 12.37 1.04 4.23
CA LEU A 37 11.26 1.01 3.27
C LEU A 37 11.54 -0.08 2.22
N ILE A 38 10.69 -1.11 2.20
CA ILE A 38 10.73 -2.18 1.20
C ILE A 38 10.14 -1.69 -0.12
N GLY A 39 9.02 -0.96 -0.06
CA GLY A 39 8.39 -0.34 -1.22
C GLY A 39 7.08 0.38 -0.90
N GLU A 40 6.60 1.15 -1.87
CA GLU A 40 5.36 1.90 -1.84
C GLU A 40 4.58 1.78 -3.15
N ASP A 41 3.26 2.02 -3.05
CA ASP A 41 2.36 2.13 -4.20
C ASP A 41 1.27 3.19 -3.92
N GLU A 42 0.70 3.75 -4.99
CA GLU A 42 -0.45 4.66 -4.96
C GLU A 42 -1.62 4.07 -5.75
N ILE A 43 -2.59 3.53 -5.01
CA ILE A 43 -3.75 2.84 -5.56
C ILE A 43 -4.88 3.84 -5.80
N ASP A 44 -5.39 3.91 -7.02
CA ASP A 44 -6.60 4.67 -7.32
C ASP A 44 -7.84 3.97 -6.74
N ILE A 45 -8.49 4.60 -5.77
CA ILE A 45 -9.68 4.08 -5.09
C ILE A 45 -10.99 4.47 -5.77
N SER A 46 -10.97 5.21 -6.88
CA SER A 46 -12.17 5.48 -7.70
C SER A 46 -12.88 4.19 -8.09
N GLU A 47 -12.10 3.17 -8.42
CA GLU A 47 -12.61 1.85 -8.75
C GLU A 47 -13.31 1.22 -7.55
N VAL A 48 -12.73 1.30 -6.35
CA VAL A 48 -13.32 0.79 -5.10
C VAL A 48 -14.63 1.52 -4.79
N ILE A 49 -14.66 2.86 -4.96
CA ILE A 49 -15.88 3.65 -4.73
C ILE A 49 -16.99 3.22 -5.72
N SER A 50 -16.63 2.87 -6.96
CA SER A 50 -17.59 2.44 -7.98
C SER A 50 -18.08 0.99 -7.80
N LYS A 51 -17.20 0.08 -7.35
CA LYS A 51 -17.47 -1.36 -7.25
C LYS A 51 -17.77 -1.84 -5.84
N ASN A 52 -17.62 -0.95 -4.84
CA ASN A 52 -17.63 -1.22 -3.40
C ASN A 52 -16.55 -2.19 -2.89
N TYR A 53 -15.75 -2.79 -3.79
CA TYR A 53 -14.84 -3.87 -3.46
C TYR A 53 -13.73 -3.98 -4.51
N ILE A 54 -12.50 -4.19 -4.06
CA ILE A 54 -11.40 -4.70 -4.90
C ILE A 54 -10.65 -5.81 -4.17
N ASP A 55 -10.10 -6.72 -4.97
CA ASP A 55 -9.25 -7.84 -4.56
C ASP A 55 -8.22 -8.03 -5.67
N ALA A 56 -7.01 -7.53 -5.43
CA ALA A 56 -6.00 -7.43 -6.46
C ALA A 56 -4.58 -7.45 -5.88
N TRP A 57 -3.63 -7.83 -6.73
CA TRP A 57 -2.20 -7.71 -6.48
C TRP A 57 -1.70 -6.36 -7.00
N PHE A 58 -0.84 -5.73 -6.22
CA PHE A 58 -0.25 -4.42 -6.50
C PHE A 58 1.28 -4.52 -6.44
N ASP A 59 1.97 -3.93 -7.40
CA ASP A 59 3.43 -3.89 -7.45
C ASP A 59 3.97 -2.88 -6.43
N LEU A 60 4.94 -3.29 -5.62
CA LEU A 60 5.67 -2.39 -4.73
C LEU A 60 6.91 -1.86 -5.44
N THR A 61 7.00 -0.53 -5.56
CA THR A 61 8.18 0.17 -6.09
C THR A 61 8.88 0.94 -4.98
N LYS A 62 10.20 1.08 -5.01
CA LYS A 62 10.92 1.76 -3.92
C LYS A 62 10.72 3.29 -3.93
N ASP A 63 10.58 3.83 -5.14
CA ASP A 63 10.31 5.23 -5.43
C ASP A 63 9.54 5.29 -6.76
N ILE A 64 8.66 6.28 -6.92
CA ILE A 64 7.90 6.53 -8.17
C ILE A 64 8.78 6.71 -9.42
N LEU A 65 10.08 6.91 -9.22
CA LEU A 65 11.10 7.09 -10.27
C LEU A 65 11.99 5.86 -10.49
N GLU A 66 11.88 4.84 -9.62
CA GLU A 66 12.64 3.60 -9.71
C GLU A 66 11.76 2.51 -10.35
N PHE A 67 12.17 2.01 -11.53
CA PHE A 67 11.43 1.01 -12.31
C PHE A 67 11.63 -0.43 -11.84
N GLU A 68 12.27 -0.66 -10.70
CA GLU A 68 12.48 -2.00 -10.17
C GLU A 68 11.38 -2.36 -9.17
N SER A 69 10.49 -3.28 -9.55
CA SER A 69 9.55 -3.92 -8.63
C SER A 69 10.32 -4.65 -7.53
N LYS A 70 9.98 -4.37 -6.28
CA LYS A 70 10.56 -4.99 -5.07
C LYS A 70 9.68 -6.11 -4.51
N GLY A 71 8.58 -6.42 -5.18
CA GLY A 71 7.62 -7.46 -4.81
C GLY A 71 6.19 -7.02 -5.07
N GLU A 72 5.25 -7.91 -4.76
CA GLU A 72 3.81 -7.64 -4.91
C GLU A 72 3.11 -7.74 -3.55
N ILE A 73 2.09 -6.92 -3.34
CA ILE A 73 1.20 -6.98 -2.18
C ILE A 73 -0.22 -7.33 -2.63
N HIS A 74 -0.82 -8.31 -1.96
CA HIS A 74 -2.22 -8.65 -2.15
C HIS A 74 -3.08 -7.84 -1.19
N LEU A 75 -4.01 -7.04 -1.73
CA LEU A 75 -4.91 -6.20 -0.94
C LEU A 75 -6.37 -6.48 -1.29
N ILE A 76 -7.18 -6.53 -0.24
CA ILE A 76 -8.63 -6.52 -0.31
C ILE A 76 -9.09 -5.19 0.29
N ILE A 77 -9.82 -4.39 -0.49
CA ILE A 77 -10.33 -3.08 -0.04
C ILE A 77 -11.84 -3.05 -0.25
N GLU A 78 -12.57 -2.72 0.81
CA GLU A 78 -14.03 -2.59 0.81
C GLU A 78 -14.41 -1.14 1.11
N PHE A 79 -15.32 -0.58 0.32
CA PHE A 79 -15.91 0.72 0.58
C PHE A 79 -17.31 0.58 1.17
N ILE A 80 -17.49 1.08 2.38
CA ILE A 80 -18.78 1.06 3.09
C ILE A 80 -19.28 2.51 3.20
N PRO A 81 -20.30 2.91 2.41
CA PRO A 81 -20.90 4.23 2.54
C PRO A 81 -21.60 4.39 3.89
N LYS A 82 -21.53 5.60 4.46
CA LYS A 82 -22.21 5.97 5.72
C LYS A 82 -23.69 6.26 5.53
#